data_AF-A0A926DCG3-F1
#
_entry.id   AF-A0A926DCG3-F1
#
_cell.length_a   1.000
_cell.length_b   1.000
_cell.length_c   1.000
_cell.angle_alpha   90.00
_cell.angle_beta   90.00
_cell.angle_gamma   90.00
#
_symmetry.space_group_name_H-M   'P 1'
#
loop_
_entity.id
_entity.type
_entity.pdbx_description
1 polymer ?
#
loop_
_entity_poly.entity_id
_entity_poly.type
_entity_poly.pdbx_seq_one_letter_code
_entity_poly.pdbx_strand_id
1 'polypeptide(L)' 'MAPLPENMVVAMAYVPFQQFSKVYTPEKALDNGTLFPELDKPFYGRQVEPR' A
#
# COMPACT_ATOMS: atom_id res chain seq x y z
N MET A 1 6.91 -8.27 -11.30
CA MET A 1 7.50 -6.92 -11.27
C MET A 1 7.44 -6.37 -12.68
N ALA A 2 6.91 -5.17 -12.90
CA ALA A 2 7.00 -4.56 -14.24
C ALA A 2 8.48 -4.32 -14.57
N PRO A 3 8.95 -4.63 -15.80
CA PRO A 3 10.33 -4.36 -16.17
C PRO A 3 10.59 -2.85 -16.19
N LEU A 4 11.79 -2.46 -15.79
CA LEU A 4 12.24 -1.07 -15.92
C LEU A 4 12.41 -0.73 -17.42
N PRO A 5 12.21 0.54 -17.83
CA PRO A 5 12.48 0.96 -19.20
C PRO A 5 13.95 0.76 -19.56
N GLU A 6 14.23 0.42 -20.82
CA GLU A 6 15.61 0.20 -21.31
C GLU A 6 16.49 1.45 -21.15
N ASN A 7 15.91 2.64 -21.28
CA ASN A 7 16.59 3.92 -21.12
C ASN A 7 16.06 4.65 -19.87
N MET A 8 16.81 4.54 -18.77
CA MET A 8 16.53 5.27 -17.54
C MET A 8 17.20 6.64 -17.57
N VAL A 9 16.42 7.69 -17.34
CA VAL A 9 16.88 9.07 -17.24
C VAL A 9 17.24 9.39 -15.80
N VAL A 10 18.35 10.11 -15.60
CA VAL A 10 18.81 10.53 -14.27
C VAL A 10 17.74 11.38 -13.58
N ALA A 11 17.58 11.18 -12.27
CA ALA A 11 16.62 11.87 -11.40
C ALA A 11 15.13 11.62 -11.71
N MET A 12 14.78 10.66 -12.57
CA MET A 12 13.39 10.22 -12.76
C MET A 12 13.04 9.04 -11.85
N ALA A 13 11.84 9.08 -11.26
CA ALA A 13 11.28 7.98 -10.49
C ALA A 13 10.46 7.04 -11.40
N TYR A 14 10.82 5.75 -11.41
CA TYR A 14 10.12 4.72 -12.18
C TYR A 14 9.33 3.83 -11.23
N VAL A 15 8.06 4.18 -11.01
CA VAL A 15 7.18 3.47 -10.09
C VAL A 15 6.42 2.38 -10.85
N PRO A 16 6.54 1.10 -10.48
CA PRO A 16 5.77 0.03 -11.12
C PRO A 16 4.28 0.18 -10.79
N PHE A 17 3.42 -0.23 -11.73
CA PHE A 17 1.99 -0.34 -11.43
C PHE A 17 1.76 -1.35 -10.31
N GLN A 18 1.05 -0.91 -9.28
CA GLN A 18 0.63 -1.78 -8.19
C GLN A 18 -0.34 -2.84 -8.74
N GLN A 19 -0.02 -4.11 -8.51
CA GLN A 19 -0.88 -5.23 -8.85
C GLN A 19 -1.82 -5.49 -7.68
N PHE A 20 -3.12 -5.61 -7.94
CA PHE A 20 -4.06 -6.01 -6.88
C PHE A 20 -3.89 -7.48 -6.57
N SER A 21 -3.82 -7.79 -5.27
CA SER A 21 -3.74 -9.16 -4.77
C SER A 21 -5.10 -9.58 -4.18
N LYS A 22 -5.09 -10.30 -3.05
CA LYS A 22 -6.31 -10.68 -2.34
C LYS A 22 -6.94 -9.42 -1.73
N VAL A 23 -8.26 -9.38 -1.70
CA VAL A 23 -9.02 -8.30 -1.04
C VAL A 23 -9.76 -8.87 0.17
N TYR A 24 -10.01 -8.02 1.16
CA TYR A 24 -10.92 -8.36 2.25
C TYR A 24 -12.38 -8.41 1.78
N THR A 25 -13.24 -9.01 2.61
CA THR A 25 -14.69 -8.81 2.48
C THR A 25 -15.04 -7.36 2.81
N PRO A 26 -16.20 -6.84 2.35
CA PRO A 26 -16.59 -5.46 2.59
C PRO A 26 -16.59 -5.06 4.08
N GLU A 27 -17.07 -5.94 4.96
CA GLU A 27 -17.17 -5.68 6.40
C GLU A 27 -15.78 -5.53 7.01
N LYS A 28 -14.87 -6.46 6.70
CA LYS A 28 -13.50 -6.42 7.20
C LYS A 28 -12.70 -5.25 6.62
N ALA A 29 -12.94 -4.90 5.36
CA ALA A 29 -12.30 -3.74 4.74
C ALA A 29 -12.72 -2.42 5.41
N LEU A 30 -13.99 -2.31 5.80
CA LEU A 30 -14.51 -1.16 6.53
C LEU A 30 -13.86 -1.05 7.91
N ASP A 31 -13.77 -2.15 8.65
CA ASP A 31 -13.18 -2.17 10.00
C ASP A 31 -11.68 -1.82 9.98
N ASN A 32 -10.92 -2.34 9.02
CA ASN A 32 -9.48 -2.10 8.94
C ASN A 32 -9.11 -0.80 8.20
N GLY A 33 -10.08 -0.11 7.59
CA GLY A 33 -9.84 1.13 6.82
C GLY A 33 -9.09 0.94 5.51
N THR A 34 -8.95 -0.30 5.02
CA THR A 34 -8.32 -0.64 3.74
C THR A 34 -8.92 -1.91 3.14
N LEU A 35 -9.14 -1.91 1.83
CA LEU A 35 -9.57 -3.10 1.09
C LEU A 35 -8.43 -4.12 0.93
N PHE A 36 -7.19 -3.64 0.92
CA PHE A 36 -6.00 -4.42 0.59
C PHE A 36 -5.27 -4.84 1.88
N PRO A 37 -5.18 -6.14 2.18
CA PRO A 37 -4.49 -6.66 3.37
C PRO A 37 -3.02 -6.24 3.47
N GLU A 38 -2.36 -6.04 2.33
CA GLU A 38 -0.95 -5.62 2.28
C GLU A 38 -0.72 -4.18 2.75
N LEU A 39 -1.77 -3.36 2.74
CA LEU A 39 -1.76 -1.97 3.21
C LEU A 39 -2.19 -1.84 4.68
N ASP A 40 -2.75 -2.90 5.27
CA ASP A 40 -3.09 -2.95 6.70
C ASP A 40 -1.81 -3.10 7.53
N LYS A 41 -1.21 -1.95 7.89
CA LYS A 41 0.07 -1.87 8.59
C LYS A 41 -0.11 -1.21 9.94
N PRO A 42 0.61 -1.67 10.99
CA PRO A 42 0.55 -1.03 12.30
C PRO A 42 0.95 0.44 12.20
N PHE A 43 0.10 1.32 12.76
CA PHE A 43 0.38 2.75 12.82
C PHE A 43 1.24 3.06 14.05
N TYR A 44 2.48 3.52 13.81
CA TYR A 44 3.43 3.89 14.87
C TYR A 44 3.54 5.41 15.09
N GLY A 45 2.65 6.21 14.49
CA GLY A 45 2.58 7.65 14.78
C GLY A 45 2.23 7.87 16.26
N ARG A 46 2.82 8.92 16.87
CA ARG A 46 2.78 9.23 18.31
C ARG A 46 1.51 8.71 19.00
N GLN A 47 1.70 7.96 20.08
CA GLN A 47 0.62 7.50 20.95
C GLN A 47 -0.33 8.65 21.26
N VAL A 48 -1.56 8.57 20.75
CA VAL A 48 -2.68 9.25 21.39
C VAL A 48 -2.99 8.37 22.60
N GLU A 49 -2.88 8.92 23.81
CA GLU A 49 -3.18 8.19 25.03
C GLU A 49 -4.55 7.51 24.90
N PRO A 50 -4.68 6.24 25.31
CA PRO A 50 -5.97 5.56 25.30
C PRO A 50 -6.91 6.32 26.25
N ARG A 51 -8.06 6.74 25.74
CA ARG A 51 -9.19 7.19 26.57
C ARG A 51 -9.87 6.01 27.24
#